data_AF-G2FSF7-F1
#
_entry.id   AF-G2FSF7-F1
#
_cell.length_a   1.000
_cell.length_b   1.000
_cell.length_c   1.000
_cell.angle_alpha   90.00
_cell.angle_beta   90.00
_cell.angle_gamma   90.00
#
_symmetry.space_group_name_H-M   'P 1'
#
loop_
_entity.id
_entity.type
_entity.pdbx_description
1 polymer ?
#
loop_
_entity_poly.entity_id
_entity_poly.type
_entity_poly.pdbx_seq_one_letter_code
_entity_poly.pdbx_strand_id
1 'polypeptide(L)' 'MENKDTLRCEICGKTHKDTPIIEKPCRFGFRSKIIQLKQSTGDHRTQENICLECLQGEINHL' A
#
# COMPACT_ATOMS: atom_id res chain seq x y z
N MET A 1 -18.00 -7.96 20.31
CA MET A 1 -17.21 -8.30 19.12
C MET A 1 -16.76 -7.00 18.48
N GLU A 2 -15.49 -6.64 18.61
CA GLU A 2 -14.91 -5.55 17.81
C GLU A 2 -13.82 -6.15 16.94
N ASN A 3 -14.20 -6.74 15.81
CA ASN A 3 -13.26 -6.86 14.70
C ASN A 3 -13.16 -5.46 14.10
N LYS A 4 -12.29 -4.63 14.67
CA LYS A 4 -11.92 -3.37 14.05
C LYS A 4 -11.11 -3.77 12.82
N ASP A 5 -11.62 -3.47 11.63
CA ASP A 5 -10.98 -3.66 10.33
C ASP A 5 -9.69 -2.85 10.21
N THR A 6 -8.72 -3.17 11.07
CA THR A 6 -7.46 -2.46 11.17
C THR A 6 -6.42 -3.21 10.36
N LEU A 7 -5.94 -2.57 9.30
CA LEU A 7 -4.83 -3.06 8.50
C LEU A 7 -3.59 -2.22 8.78
N ARG A 8 -2.44 -2.87 8.73
CA ARG A 8 -1.13 -2.23 8.86
C ARG A 8 -0.64 -1.85 7.48
N CYS A 9 -0.11 -0.64 7.33
CA CYS A 9 0.63 -0.23 6.15
C CYS A 9 2.09 -0.64 6.31
N GLU A 10 2.64 -1.35 5.33
CA GLU A 10 3.99 -1.91 5.36
C GLU A 10 5.05 -0.85 5.04
N ILE A 11 4.65 0.28 4.45
CA ILE A 11 5.54 1.40 4.13
C ILE A 11 5.78 2.29 5.35
N CYS A 12 4.73 2.75 6.03
CA CYS A 12 4.87 3.60 7.23
C CYS A 12 4.87 2.82 8.54
N GLY A 13 4.57 1.53 8.51
CA GLY A 13 4.54 0.64 9.67
C GLY A 13 3.33 0.83 10.61
N LYS A 14 2.46 1.81 10.36
CA LYS A 14 1.32 2.15 11.23
C LYS A 14 0.12 1.23 10.96
N THR A 15 -0.59 0.89 12.02
CA THR A 15 -1.92 0.27 11.94
C THR A 15 -2.97 1.36 11.85
N HIS A 16 -3.76 1.35 10.79
CA HIS A 16 -4.81 2.34 10.56
C HIS A 16 -6.17 1.73 10.90
N LYS A 17 -7.05 2.55 11.49
CA LYS A 17 -8.39 2.14 11.94
C LYS A 17 -9.52 2.78 11.12
N ASP A 18 -9.27 3.98 10.57
CA ASP A 18 -10.23 4.75 9.79
C ASP A 18 -9.64 5.25 8.45
N THR A 19 -8.41 4.84 8.14
CA THR A 19 -7.76 5.14 6.85
C THR A 19 -7.87 3.91 5.95
N PRO A 20 -8.38 4.05 4.72
CA PRO A 20 -8.37 2.95 3.77
C PRO A 20 -6.94 2.44 3.55
N ILE A 21 -6.78 1.14 3.79
CA ILE A 21 -5.60 0.39 3.44
C ILE A 21 -6.00 -0.54 2.30
N ILE A 22 -5.19 -0.54 1.24
CA ILE A 22 -5.40 -1.40 0.07
C ILE A 22 -4.20 -2.30 -0.13
N GLU A 23 -4.38 -3.38 -0.87
CA GLU A 23 -3.25 -4.13 -1.42
C GLU A 23 -2.49 -3.24 -2.41
N LYS A 24 -1.17 -3.15 -2.22
CA LYS A 24 -0.30 -2.35 -3.05
C LYS A 24 -0.32 -2.88 -4.48
N PRO A 25 -0.66 -2.05 -5.48
CA PRO A 25 -0.74 -2.51 -6.85
C PRO A 25 0.65 -2.83 -7.40
N CYS A 26 0.84 -4.01 -7.97
CA CYS A 26 2.11 -4.39 -8.61
C CYS A 26 2.42 -3.52 -9.85
N ARG A 27 1.38 -3.04 -10.52
CA ARG A 27 1.47 -2.15 -11.68
C ARG A 27 0.48 -1.01 -11.51
N PHE A 28 0.95 0.22 -11.69
CA PHE A 28 0.14 1.42 -11.60
C PHE A 28 0.18 2.19 -12.91
N GLY A 29 -0.99 2.54 -13.43
CA GLY A 29 -1.12 3.34 -14.64
C GLY A 29 -1.23 4.82 -14.30
N PHE A 30 -0.26 5.63 -14.75
CA PHE A 30 -0.30 7.09 -14.57
C PHE A 30 0.15 7.80 -15.84
N ARG A 31 -0.67 8.73 -16.36
CA ARG A 31 -0.38 9.52 -17.58
C ARG A 31 0.09 8.64 -18.76
N SER A 32 -0.63 7.55 -19.01
CA SER A 32 -0.31 6.56 -20.06
C SER A 32 1.00 5.78 -19.88
N LYS A 33 1.69 5.92 -18.73
CA LYS A 33 2.82 5.07 -18.35
C LYS A 33 2.36 3.98 -17.40
N ILE A 34 2.84 2.76 -17.61
CA ILE A 34 2.70 1.66 -16.65
C ILE A 34 3.96 1.63 -15.81
N ILE A 35 3.81 1.80 -14.50
CA ILE A 35 4.91 1.81 -13.54
C ILE A 35 4.81 0.57 -12.66
N GLN A 36 5.93 -0.13 -12.48
CA GLN A 36 5.99 -1.29 -11.60
C GLN A 36 6.37 -0.83 -10.19
N LEU A 37 5.47 -1.01 -9.23
CA LEU A 37 5.75 -0.67 -7.84
C LEU A 37 6.48 -1.83 -7.16
N LYS A 38 7.59 -1.53 -6.48
CA LYS A 38 8.40 -2.52 -5.78
C LYS A 38 7.62 -3.08 -4.59
N GLN A 39 7.58 -4.40 -4.48
CA GLN A 39 7.09 -5.11 -3.29
C GLN A 39 8.29 -5.46 -2.42
N SER A 40 8.22 -5.21 -1.11
CA SER A 40 9.24 -5.57 -0.12
C SER A 40 8.64 -6.55 0.90
N THR A 41 8.08 -7.64 0.41
CA THR A 41 7.37 -8.64 1.21
C THR A 41 8.36 -9.44 2.07
N GLY A 42 8.62 -8.98 3.28
CA GLY A 42 9.46 -9.66 4.28
C GLY A 42 8.76 -10.81 5.02
N ASP A 43 7.45 -10.99 4.81
CA ASP A 43 6.58 -11.86 5.60
C ASP A 43 5.82 -12.91 4.74
N HIS A 44 6.40 -13.28 3.60
CA HIS A 44 5.90 -14.30 2.67
C HIS A 44 4.57 -13.99 1.97
N ARG A 45 3.95 -12.83 2.20
CA ARG A 45 2.79 -12.39 1.42
C ARG A 45 3.21 -12.05 -0.01
N THR A 46 2.29 -12.19 -0.96
CA THR A 46 2.53 -11.86 -2.37
C THR A 46 2.46 -10.36 -2.64
N GLN A 47 1.73 -9.61 -1.81
CA GLN A 47 1.55 -8.16 -1.93
C GLN A 47 1.55 -7.49 -0.55
N GLU A 48 2.17 -6.32 -0.48
CA GLU A 48 2.12 -5.45 0.68
C GLU A 48 0.76 -4.76 0.76
N ASN A 49 0.34 -4.33 1.95
CA ASN A 49 -0.67 -3.30 2.02
C ASN A 49 -0.02 -1.91 2.00
N ILE A 50 -0.81 -0.92 1.63
CA ILE A 50 -0.35 0.46 1.59
C ILE A 50 -1.51 1.39 1.92
N CYS A 51 -1.24 2.40 2.76
CA CYS A 51 -2.20 3.47 2.97
C CYS A 51 -2.16 4.43 1.78
N LEU A 52 -3.28 5.14 1.55
CA LEU A 52 -3.40 6.07 0.42
C LEU A 52 -2.32 7.17 0.43
N GLU A 53 -1.94 7.66 1.60
CA GLU A 53 -0.88 8.68 1.74
C GLU A 53 0.49 8.15 1.28
N CYS A 54 0.86 6.93 1.70
CA CYS A 54 2.11 6.31 1.27
C CYS A 54 2.11 5.97 -0.22
N LEU A 55 0.96 5.53 -0.76
CA LEU A 55 0.82 5.26 -2.19
C LEU A 55 0.99 6.54 -3.01
N GLN A 56 0.36 7.64 -2.59
CA GLN A 56 0.55 8.94 -3.22
C GLN A 56 2.00 9.41 -3.11
N GLY A 57 2.63 9.18 -1.95
CA GLY A 57 4.06 9.40 -1.75
C GLY A 57 4.89 8.67 -2.79
N GLU A 58 4.71 7.36 -2.96
CA GLU A 58 5.44 6.60 -3.99
C GLU A 58 5.18 7.17 -5.38
N ILE A 59 3.92 7.41 -5.75
CA ILE A 59 3.56 7.94 -7.08
C ILE A 59 4.23 9.28 -7.38
N ASN A 60 4.33 10.17 -6.40
CA ASN A 60 4.93 11.49 -6.57
C ASN A 60 6.47 11.46 -6.70
N HIS A 61 7.11 10.37 -6.29
CA HIS A 61 8.56 10.18 -6.39
C HIS A 61 8.97 9.30 -7.59
N LEU A 62 8.03 8.97 -8.50
CA LEU A 62 8.24 8.29 -9.78
C LEU A 62 8.46 9.28 -10.93
#